data_AF-A0AAD6SKV7-F1
#
_entry.id   AF-A0AAD6SKV7-F1
#
_cell.length_a   1.000
_cell.length_b   1.000
_cell.length_c   1.000
_cell.angle_alpha   90.00
_cell.angle_beta   90.00
_cell.angle_gamma   90.00
#
_symmetry.space_group_name_H-M   'P 1'
#
loop_
_entity.id
_entity.type
_entity.pdbx_description
1 polymer ?
#
loop_
_entity_poly.entity_id
_entity_poly.type
_entity_poly.pdbx_seq_one_letter_code
_entity_poly.pdbx_strand_id
1 'polypeptide(L)'
;YNGLRRTWQIMLVLGSYICSTMHASLNWWYYSKAINDNELPGGPGLLFSLTHLPVWLEGTGDTFFCLNIFMADCLFVWRCWTVWNRRWQIVVLPIFATLAGAGQFFFAFRIILSRLPLSPFVLWSPSLWLKKSQEFIKLSTVYFSLSVATSSTTTFLISLRIVLVQKMSKRTETGSAHSFNPIMEILIESAVLYSVTLLTFVVLDIKKNTNVYYAQNIHAQMGLAPLLIILRVTAGHSRPKEQWSGTPSGSLKFAPSNSTQTANKLDSDA
;
A
#
# COMPACT_ATOMS: atom_id res chain seq x y z
N TYR A 1 4.72 -20.35 -17.21
CA TYR A 1 4.53 -20.28 -15.73
C TYR A 1 4.73 -18.87 -15.15
N ASN A 2 5.64 -18.04 -15.67
CA ASN A 2 5.85 -16.66 -15.18
C ASN A 2 4.72 -15.68 -15.56
N GLY A 3 4.01 -15.90 -16.68
CA GLY A 3 2.89 -15.06 -17.12
C GLY A 3 1.72 -15.04 -16.14
N LEU A 4 1.18 -16.21 -15.77
CA LEU A 4 0.03 -16.32 -14.87
C LEU A 4 0.25 -15.64 -13.50
N ARG A 5 1.47 -15.74 -12.96
CA ARG A 5 1.86 -15.08 -11.69
C ARG A 5 1.84 -13.56 -11.80
N ARG A 6 2.35 -13.03 -12.92
CA ARG A 6 2.35 -11.58 -13.19
C ARG A 6 0.94 -11.06 -13.41
N THR A 7 0.11 -11.80 -14.14
CA THR A 7 -1.30 -11.45 -14.34
C THR A 7 -2.06 -11.36 -13.03
N TRP A 8 -1.90 -12.34 -12.13
CA TRP A 8 -2.56 -12.31 -10.82
C TRP A 8 -2.15 -11.12 -9.95
N GLN A 9 -0.86 -10.75 -9.92
CA GLN A 9 -0.41 -9.56 -9.19
C GLN A 9 -1.03 -8.28 -9.75
N ILE A 10 -1.05 -8.14 -11.07
CA ILE A 10 -1.64 -6.98 -11.74
C ILE A 10 -3.14 -6.91 -11.42
N MET A 11 -3.84 -8.04 -11.45
CA MET A 11 -5.27 -8.11 -11.09
C MET A 11 -5.52 -7.65 -9.65
N LEU A 12 -4.69 -8.08 -8.68
CA LEU A 12 -4.84 -7.62 -7.28
C LEU A 12 -4.57 -6.13 -7.11
N VAL A 13 -3.54 -5.60 -7.78
CA VAL A 13 -3.20 -4.17 -7.73
C VAL A 13 -4.29 -3.32 -8.38
N LEU A 14 -4.82 -3.76 -9.52
CA LEU A 14 -5.92 -3.07 -10.20
C LEU A 14 -7.20 -3.16 -9.36
N GLY A 15 -7.49 -4.32 -8.76
CA GLY A 15 -8.62 -4.51 -7.88
C GLY A 15 -8.58 -3.57 -6.67
N SER A 16 -7.44 -3.49 -5.97
CA SER A 16 -7.29 -2.60 -4.82
C SER A 16 -7.38 -1.12 -5.23
N TYR A 17 -6.85 -0.75 -6.40
CA TYR A 17 -6.99 0.58 -6.96
C TYR A 17 -8.44 0.96 -7.26
N ILE A 18 -9.20 0.05 -7.88
CA ILE A 18 -10.62 0.25 -8.18
C ILE A 18 -11.41 0.39 -6.86
N CYS A 19 -11.20 -0.49 -5.88
CA CYS A 19 -11.87 -0.41 -4.58
C CYS A 19 -11.57 0.92 -3.86
N SER A 20 -10.31 1.36 -3.86
CA SER A 20 -9.92 2.63 -3.25
C SER A 20 -10.54 3.84 -3.96
N THR A 21 -10.57 3.81 -5.29
CA THR A 21 -11.17 4.87 -6.11
C THR A 21 -12.68 4.93 -5.87
N MET A 22 -13.36 3.77 -5.81
CA MET A 22 -14.78 3.70 -5.50
C MET A 22 -15.10 4.21 -4.09
N HIS A 23 -14.27 3.86 -3.10
CA HIS A 23 -14.42 4.38 -1.74
C HIS A 23 -14.34 5.91 -1.69
N ALA A 24 -13.29 6.49 -2.31
CA ALA A 24 -13.13 7.94 -2.34
C ALA A 24 -14.21 8.65 -3.16
N SER A 25 -14.60 8.10 -4.32
CA SER A 25 -15.60 8.74 -5.18
C SER A 25 -16.98 8.77 -4.53
N LEU A 26 -17.39 7.69 -3.84
CA LEU A 26 -18.64 7.64 -3.09
C LEU A 26 -18.65 8.64 -1.93
N ASN A 27 -17.58 8.69 -1.14
CA ASN A 27 -17.44 9.64 -0.05
C ASN A 27 -17.45 11.08 -0.57
N TRP A 28 -16.69 11.37 -1.63
CA TRP A 28 -16.63 12.69 -2.24
C TRP A 28 -17.99 13.15 -2.76
N TRP A 29 -18.69 12.28 -3.48
CA TRP A 29 -20.02 12.56 -4.00
C TRP A 29 -21.01 12.88 -2.87
N TYR A 30 -21.00 12.08 -1.81
CA TYR A 30 -21.87 12.31 -0.65
C TYR A 30 -21.56 13.63 0.05
N TYR A 31 -20.29 13.90 0.37
CA TYR A 31 -19.90 15.13 1.04
C TYR A 31 -20.19 16.37 0.20
N SER A 32 -19.95 16.32 -1.12
CA SER A 32 -20.26 17.43 -2.02
C SER A 32 -21.75 17.74 -2.04
N LYS A 33 -22.59 16.69 -2.09
CA LYS A 33 -24.04 16.85 -2.01
C LYS A 33 -24.49 17.38 -0.65
N ALA A 34 -23.92 16.84 0.43
CA ALA A 34 -24.23 17.27 1.79
C ALA A 34 -23.84 18.74 2.04
N ILE A 35 -22.72 19.21 1.49
CA ILE A 35 -22.33 20.63 1.56
C ILE A 35 -23.41 21.49 0.89
N ASN A 36 -23.78 21.17 -0.36
CA ASN A 36 -24.76 21.94 -1.12
C ASN A 36 -26.15 21.96 -0.47
N ASP A 37 -26.61 20.83 0.07
CA ASP A 37 -27.95 20.70 0.64
C ASP A 37 -28.04 21.31 2.06
N ASN A 38 -26.95 21.32 2.84
CA ASN A 38 -26.96 21.76 4.25
C ASN A 38 -26.53 23.21 4.49
N GLU A 39 -25.94 23.88 3.50
CA GLU A 39 -25.61 25.32 3.57
C GLU A 39 -26.80 26.24 3.28
N LEU A 40 -27.95 25.67 2.93
CA LEU A 40 -29.21 26.41 2.80
C LEU A 40 -29.72 26.90 4.17
N PRO A 41 -30.32 28.10 4.25
CA PRO A 41 -30.86 28.62 5.50
C PRO A 41 -31.95 27.69 6.07
N GLY A 42 -31.63 27.00 7.16
CA GLY A 42 -32.49 25.99 7.81
C GLY A 42 -32.00 24.53 7.68
N GLY A 43 -30.89 24.28 6.98
CA GLY A 43 -30.26 22.97 6.90
C GLY A 43 -29.62 22.52 8.23
N PRO A 44 -29.40 21.21 8.45
CA PRO A 44 -28.77 20.68 9.65
C PRO A 44 -27.28 21.05 9.80
N GLY A 45 -26.70 21.76 8.82
CA GLY A 45 -25.32 22.23 8.81
C GLY A 45 -24.31 21.14 8.43
N LEU A 46 -23.13 21.57 7.96
CA LEU A 46 -22.06 20.68 7.48
C LEU A 46 -21.60 19.67 8.54
N LEU A 47 -21.50 20.13 9.80
CA LEU A 47 -21.02 19.31 10.91
C LEU A 47 -21.91 18.09 11.16
N PHE A 48 -23.24 18.24 11.01
CA PHE A 48 -24.19 17.16 11.20
C PHE A 48 -24.01 16.04 10.16
N SER A 49 -23.76 16.38 8.89
CA SER A 49 -23.50 15.39 7.84
C SER A 49 -22.14 14.72 7.93
N LEU A 50 -21.16 15.36 8.56
CA LEU A 50 -19.86 14.74 8.87
C LEU A 50 -19.96 13.76 10.05
N THR A 51 -20.90 13.97 10.98
CA THR A 51 -21.07 13.12 12.17
C THR A 51 -22.13 12.02 11.99
N HIS A 52 -23.09 12.21 11.08
CA HIS A 52 -24.17 11.26 10.83
C HIS A 52 -24.17 10.80 9.38
N LEU A 53 -23.29 9.85 9.06
CA LEU A 53 -23.30 9.18 7.76
C LEU A 53 -24.49 8.20 7.69
N PRO A 54 -25.14 8.08 6.52
CA PRO A 54 -26.18 7.10 6.32
C PRO A 54 -25.59 5.69 6.35
N VAL A 55 -26.32 4.75 6.96
CA VAL A 55 -25.87 3.36 7.21
C VAL A 55 -25.38 2.64 5.94
N TRP A 56 -25.98 2.94 4.78
CA TRP A 56 -25.57 2.32 3.52
C TRP A 56 -24.19 2.82 3.04
N LEU A 57 -23.86 4.09 3.30
CA LEU A 57 -22.58 4.68 2.91
C LEU A 57 -21.47 4.18 3.84
N GLU A 58 -21.75 4.11 5.14
CA GLU A 58 -20.85 3.51 6.13
C GLU A 58 -20.54 2.05 5.76
N GLY A 59 -21.59 1.24 5.51
CA GLY A 59 -21.42 -0.17 5.17
C GLY A 59 -20.66 -0.40 3.86
N THR A 60 -20.91 0.40 2.82
CA THR A 60 -20.19 0.29 1.54
C THR A 60 -18.74 0.77 1.67
N GLY A 61 -18.51 1.88 2.36
CA GLY A 61 -17.18 2.42 2.65
C GLY A 61 -16.30 1.42 3.39
N ASP A 62 -16.82 0.82 4.46
CA ASP A 62 -16.12 -0.19 5.26
C ASP A 62 -15.82 -1.46 4.46
N THR A 63 -16.74 -1.88 3.60
CA THR A 63 -16.54 -3.07 2.75
C THR A 63 -15.38 -2.88 1.79
N PHE A 64 -15.36 -1.75 1.06
CA PHE A 64 -14.27 -1.46 0.12
C PHE A 64 -12.93 -1.27 0.85
N PHE A 65 -12.96 -0.67 2.04
CA PHE A 65 -11.78 -0.51 2.88
C PHE A 65 -11.20 -1.87 3.32
N CYS A 66 -12.04 -2.75 3.84
CA CYS A 66 -11.63 -4.09 4.27
C CYS A 66 -11.12 -4.93 3.09
N LEU A 67 -11.78 -4.84 1.93
CA LEU A 67 -11.33 -5.53 0.71
C LEU A 67 -9.93 -5.06 0.28
N ASN A 68 -9.67 -3.76 0.35
CA ASN A 68 -8.37 -3.19 -0.01
C ASN A 68 -7.27 -3.71 0.92
N ILE A 69 -7.49 -3.68 2.24
CA ILE A 69 -6.53 -4.21 3.23
C ILE A 69 -6.29 -5.71 3.02
N PHE A 70 -7.36 -6.48 2.78
CA PHE A 70 -7.23 -7.91 2.49
C PHE A 70 -6.38 -8.19 1.24
N MET A 71 -6.62 -7.45 0.15
CA MET A 71 -5.81 -7.55 -1.07
C MET A 71 -4.35 -7.16 -0.82
N ALA A 72 -4.11 -6.12 -0.01
CA ALA A 72 -2.77 -5.70 0.38
C ALA A 72 -2.04 -6.78 1.21
N ASP A 73 -2.70 -7.37 2.20
CA ASP A 73 -2.17 -8.46 3.01
C ASP A 73 -1.80 -9.67 2.13
N CYS A 74 -2.67 -10.08 1.20
CA CYS A 74 -2.38 -11.15 0.25
C CYS A 74 -1.10 -10.88 -0.57
N LEU A 75 -0.89 -9.63 -1.00
CA LEU A 75 0.29 -9.23 -1.75
C LEU A 75 1.55 -9.23 -0.89
N PHE A 76 1.48 -8.79 0.37
CA PHE A 76 2.61 -8.86 1.31
C PHE A 76 3.04 -10.30 1.57
N VAL A 77 2.09 -11.21 1.83
CA VAL A 77 2.36 -12.64 2.01
C VAL A 77 3.00 -13.24 0.77
N TRP A 78 2.43 -12.97 -0.40
CA TRP A 78 2.95 -13.49 -1.66
C TRP A 78 4.39 -13.03 -1.96
N ARG A 79 4.70 -11.74 -1.70
CA ARG A 79 6.05 -11.18 -1.86
C ARG A 79 7.04 -11.87 -0.91
N CYS A 80 6.66 -12.00 0.36
CA CYS A 80 7.49 -12.66 1.36
C CYS A 80 7.81 -14.13 0.96
N TRP A 81 6.80 -14.86 0.48
CA TRP A 81 6.95 -16.25 0.03
C TRP A 81 7.90 -16.38 -1.16
N THR A 82 7.79 -15.47 -2.13
CA THR A 82 8.63 -15.47 -3.34
C THR A 82 10.09 -15.16 -3.00
N VAL A 83 10.33 -14.19 -2.11
CA VAL A 83 11.68 -13.73 -1.72
C VAL A 83 12.44 -14.80 -0.91
N TRP A 84 11.73 -15.59 -0.10
CA TRP A 84 12.33 -16.65 0.73
C TRP A 84 12.40 -18.03 0.04
N ASN A 85 12.24 -18.09 -1.29
CA ASN A 85 12.33 -19.31 -2.08
C ASN A 85 11.47 -20.46 -1.53
N ARG A 86 10.22 -20.17 -1.12
CA ARG A 86 9.24 -21.15 -0.61
C ARG A 86 9.56 -21.81 0.74
N ARG A 87 10.38 -21.21 1.60
CA ARG A 87 10.57 -21.70 2.98
C ARG A 87 9.34 -21.41 3.84
N TRP A 88 8.49 -22.42 4.04
CA TRP A 88 7.18 -22.31 4.69
C TRP A 88 7.24 -21.79 6.14
N GLN A 89 8.27 -22.14 6.91
CA GLN A 89 8.36 -21.84 8.35
C GLN A 89 8.23 -20.34 8.70
N ILE A 90 8.62 -19.45 7.78
CA ILE A 90 8.62 -18.00 8.00
C ILE A 90 7.31 -17.35 7.50
N VAL A 91 6.59 -18.02 6.60
CA VAL A 91 5.39 -17.50 5.92
C VAL A 91 4.10 -17.94 6.61
N VAL A 92 4.18 -18.95 7.49
CA VAL A 92 3.03 -19.46 8.26
C VAL A 92 2.34 -18.35 9.06
N LEU A 93 3.10 -17.50 9.75
CA LEU A 93 2.55 -16.42 10.58
C LEU A 93 1.76 -15.38 9.74
N PRO A 94 2.30 -14.84 8.64
CA PRO A 94 1.54 -14.00 7.70
C PRO A 94 0.30 -14.69 7.09
N ILE A 95 0.36 -16.00 6.83
CA ILE A 95 -0.78 -16.74 6.26
C ILE A 95 -1.93 -16.82 7.27
N PHE A 96 -1.64 -17.14 8.54
CA PHE A 96 -2.65 -17.14 9.58
C PHE A 96 -3.31 -15.77 9.74
N ALA A 97 -2.53 -14.70 9.60
CA ALA A 97 -3.06 -13.34 9.60
C ALA A 97 -4.02 -13.06 8.43
N THR A 98 -3.69 -13.50 7.21
CA THR A 98 -4.60 -13.35 6.06
C THR A 98 -5.89 -14.16 6.20
N LEU A 99 -5.83 -15.35 6.81
CA LEU A 99 -7.01 -16.17 7.06
C LEU A 99 -7.95 -15.52 8.10
N ALA A 100 -7.38 -14.85 9.11
CA ALA A 100 -8.17 -14.05 10.04
C ALA A 100 -8.91 -12.90 9.32
N GLY A 101 -8.27 -12.28 8.32
CA GLY A 101 -8.91 -11.26 7.47
C GLY A 101 -10.09 -11.78 6.64
N ALA A 102 -9.97 -12.98 6.06
CA ALA A 102 -11.08 -13.60 5.36
C ALA A 102 -12.28 -13.89 6.30
N GLY A 103 -11.99 -14.32 7.54
CA GLY A 103 -13.01 -14.50 8.58
C GLY A 103 -13.71 -13.18 8.95
N GLN A 104 -12.93 -12.10 9.07
CA GLN A 104 -13.47 -10.77 9.36
C GLN A 104 -14.35 -10.24 8.22
N PHE A 105 -13.92 -10.40 6.97
CA PHE A 105 -14.73 -10.00 5.81
C PHE A 105 -16.08 -10.72 5.76
N PHE A 106 -16.09 -12.03 6.02
CA PHE A 106 -17.32 -12.81 6.07
C PHE A 106 -18.25 -12.34 7.22
N PHE A 107 -17.68 -12.00 8.37
CA PHE A 107 -18.44 -11.49 9.51
C PHE A 107 -19.01 -10.08 9.25
N ALA A 108 -18.22 -9.18 8.64
CA ALA A 108 -18.65 -7.85 8.20
C ALA A 108 -19.82 -7.93 7.20
N PHE A 109 -19.67 -8.77 6.17
CA PHE A 109 -20.70 -9.01 5.16
C PHE A 109 -22.00 -9.52 5.78
N ARG A 110 -21.92 -10.43 6.75
CA ARG A 110 -23.09 -10.95 7.48
C ARG A 110 -23.81 -9.87 8.29
N ILE A 111 -23.07 -8.92 8.88
CA ILE A 111 -23.65 -7.78 9.60
C ILE A 111 -24.34 -6.82 8.62
N ILE A 112 -23.71 -6.50 7.49
CA ILE A 112 -24.30 -5.62 6.47
C ILE A 112 -25.57 -6.24 5.88
N LEU A 113 -25.58 -7.54 5.59
CA LEU A 113 -26.80 -8.24 5.13
C LEU A 113 -27.93 -8.16 6.16
N SER A 114 -27.61 -8.19 7.45
CA SER A 114 -28.63 -8.05 8.51
C SER A 114 -29.18 -6.62 8.66
N ARG A 115 -28.54 -5.62 8.03
CA ARG A 115 -29.07 -4.24 7.93
C ARG A 115 -30.03 -4.05 6.76
N LEU A 116 -30.03 -4.97 5.78
CA LEU A 116 -30.91 -4.88 4.62
C LEU A 116 -32.30 -5.46 4.97
N PRO A 117 -33.40 -4.75 4.64
CA PRO A 117 -34.77 -5.21 4.92
C PRO A 117 -35.20 -6.45 4.12
N LEU A 118 -34.36 -6.94 3.22
CA LEU A 118 -34.62 -8.08 2.33
C LEU A 118 -34.25 -9.45 2.92
N SER A 119 -33.64 -9.49 4.10
CA SER A 119 -33.25 -10.78 4.71
C SER A 119 -34.40 -11.38 5.54
N PRO A 120 -34.67 -12.70 5.47
CA PRO A 120 -35.54 -13.40 6.43
C PRO A 120 -34.93 -13.46 7.85
N PHE A 121 -33.82 -12.76 8.09
CA PHE A 121 -33.08 -12.66 9.34
C PHE A 121 -33.38 -11.35 10.09
N VAL A 122 -34.58 -10.80 9.88
CA VAL A 122 -35.10 -9.68 10.65
C VAL A 122 -35.70 -10.25 11.93
N LEU A 123 -34.97 -10.10 13.05
CA LEU A 123 -35.45 -9.94 14.44
C LEU A 123 -34.29 -10.06 15.43
N TRP A 124 -33.16 -9.40 15.18
CA TRP A 124 -32.22 -9.16 16.29
C TRP A 124 -32.84 -8.10 17.19
N SER A 125 -33.17 -8.46 18.43
CA SER A 125 -33.56 -7.49 19.45
C SER A 125 -32.46 -6.41 19.60
N PRO A 126 -32.81 -5.16 19.97
CA PRO A 126 -31.84 -4.05 20.07
C PRO A 126 -30.62 -4.38 20.94
N SER A 127 -30.82 -5.19 21.99
CA SER A 127 -29.76 -5.65 22.89
C SER A 127 -28.78 -6.63 22.23
N LEU A 128 -29.26 -7.53 21.37
CA LEU A 128 -28.38 -8.43 20.63
C LEU A 128 -27.58 -7.70 19.54
N TRP A 129 -28.17 -6.67 18.93
CA TRP A 129 -27.48 -5.78 17.99
C TRP A 129 -26.31 -5.07 18.64
N LEU A 130 -26.54 -4.46 19.81
CA LEU A 130 -25.49 -3.78 20.57
C LEU A 130 -24.35 -4.75 20.89
N LYS A 131 -24.69 -5.96 21.38
CA LYS A 131 -23.69 -6.99 21.68
C LYS A 131 -22.89 -7.41 20.44
N LYS A 132 -23.56 -7.66 19.31
CA LYS A 132 -22.90 -8.09 18.05
C LYS A 132 -22.03 -6.99 17.44
N SER A 133 -22.43 -5.73 17.55
CA SER A 133 -21.64 -4.57 17.10
C SER A 133 -20.36 -4.39 17.93
N GLN A 134 -20.42 -4.59 19.25
CA GLN A 134 -19.23 -4.54 20.10
C GLN A 134 -18.25 -5.67 19.77
N GLU A 135 -18.76 -6.87 19.50
CA GLU A 135 -17.92 -7.99 19.06
C GLU A 135 -17.31 -7.74 17.68
N PHE A 136 -18.04 -7.10 16.76
CA PHE A 136 -17.51 -6.67 15.47
C PHE A 136 -16.36 -5.68 15.62
N ILE A 137 -16.53 -4.63 16.44
CA ILE A 137 -15.50 -3.62 16.68
C ILE A 137 -14.24 -4.29 17.23
N LYS A 138 -14.36 -5.13 18.27
CA LYS A 138 -13.21 -5.87 18.81
C LYS A 138 -12.50 -6.72 17.75
N LEU A 139 -13.26 -7.46 16.95
CA LEU A 139 -12.70 -8.34 15.92
C LEU A 139 -12.03 -7.52 14.79
N SER A 140 -12.62 -6.39 14.40
CA SER A 140 -12.04 -5.41 13.47
C SER A 140 -10.71 -4.88 13.98
N THR A 141 -10.66 -4.38 15.23
CA THR A 141 -9.44 -3.85 15.84
C THR A 141 -8.32 -4.90 15.87
N VAL A 142 -8.64 -6.15 16.22
CA VAL A 142 -7.69 -7.27 16.22
C VAL A 142 -7.17 -7.55 14.81
N TYR A 143 -8.06 -7.59 13.81
CA TYR A 143 -7.68 -7.82 12.42
C TYR A 143 -6.76 -6.71 11.89
N PHE A 144 -7.11 -5.45 12.08
CA PHE A 144 -6.28 -4.34 11.60
C PHE A 144 -4.91 -4.30 12.29
N SER A 145 -4.86 -4.59 13.59
CA SER A 145 -3.60 -4.73 14.33
C SER A 145 -2.74 -5.87 13.76
N LEU A 146 -3.38 -6.98 13.38
CA LEU A 146 -2.71 -8.13 12.78
C LEU A 146 -2.22 -7.83 11.35
N SER A 147 -2.94 -7.01 10.57
CA SER A 147 -2.47 -6.52 9.26
C SER A 147 -1.27 -5.58 9.41
N VAL A 148 -1.25 -4.70 10.41
CA VAL A 148 -0.05 -3.89 10.74
C VAL A 148 1.13 -4.79 11.12
N ALA A 149 0.92 -5.80 11.98
CA ALA A 149 1.97 -6.74 12.36
C ALA A 149 2.48 -7.54 11.14
N THR A 150 1.59 -7.91 10.23
CA THR A 150 1.92 -8.65 9.01
C THR A 150 2.73 -7.80 8.03
N SER A 151 2.29 -6.58 7.75
CA SER A 151 3.02 -5.64 6.89
C SER A 151 4.42 -5.33 7.46
N SER A 152 4.54 -5.12 8.77
CA SER A 152 5.83 -4.87 9.42
C SER A 152 6.76 -6.10 9.38
N THR A 153 6.22 -7.28 9.72
CA THR A 153 6.99 -8.55 9.70
C THR A 153 7.45 -8.91 8.29
N THR A 154 6.57 -8.79 7.28
CA THR A 154 6.92 -9.08 5.88
C THR A 154 7.98 -8.11 5.36
N THR A 155 7.89 -6.81 5.70
CA THR A 155 8.89 -5.80 5.33
C THR A 155 10.25 -6.10 5.94
N PHE A 156 10.28 -6.47 7.22
CA PHE A 156 11.51 -6.86 7.91
C PHE A 156 12.15 -8.10 7.27
N LEU A 157 11.35 -9.13 6.97
CA LEU A 157 11.81 -10.36 6.33
C LEU A 157 12.33 -10.15 4.91
N ILE A 158 11.68 -9.29 4.13
CA ILE A 158 12.15 -8.91 2.79
C ILE A 158 13.49 -8.18 2.92
N SER A 159 13.59 -7.23 3.85
CA SER A 159 14.80 -6.45 4.07
C SER A 159 15.99 -7.32 4.50
N LEU A 160 15.78 -8.21 5.47
CA LEU A 160 16.77 -9.18 5.91
C LEU A 160 17.27 -10.06 4.77
N ARG A 161 16.36 -10.60 3.95
CA ARG A 161 16.74 -11.48 2.84
C ARG A 161 17.63 -10.76 1.83
N ILE A 162 17.31 -9.51 1.51
CA ILE A 162 18.08 -8.71 0.55
C ILE A 162 19.50 -8.48 1.10
N VAL A 163 19.63 -8.11 2.38
CA VAL A 163 20.93 -7.98 3.05
C VAL A 163 21.71 -9.30 3.06
N LEU A 164 21.05 -10.43 3.34
CA LEU A 164 21.68 -11.75 3.38
C LEU A 164 22.20 -12.18 2.01
N VAL A 165 21.42 -12.00 0.94
CA VAL A 165 21.84 -12.32 -0.43
C VAL A 165 23.03 -11.48 -0.85
N GLN A 166 23.03 -10.19 -0.50
CA GLN A 166 24.14 -9.28 -0.79
C GLN A 166 25.39 -9.62 0.02
N LYS A 167 25.27 -9.99 1.30
CA LYS A 167 26.39 -10.47 2.11
C LYS A 167 27.02 -11.74 1.54
N MET A 168 26.22 -12.64 0.98
CA MET A 168 26.72 -13.83 0.28
C MET A 168 27.43 -13.48 -1.03
N SER A 169 26.92 -12.52 -1.80
CA SER A 169 27.58 -12.03 -3.02
C SER A 169 28.91 -11.33 -2.74
N LYS A 170 29.00 -10.55 -1.65
CA LYS A 170 30.23 -9.86 -1.21
C LYS A 170 31.37 -10.82 -0.79
N ARG A 171 31.06 -12.07 -0.43
CA ARG A 171 32.10 -13.08 -0.14
C ARG A 171 32.81 -13.58 -1.41
N THR A 172 32.23 -13.35 -2.59
CA THR A 172 32.75 -13.85 -3.87
C THR A 172 33.46 -12.75 -4.69
N GLU A 173 33.10 -11.48 -4.51
CA GLU A 173 33.76 -10.34 -5.17
C GLU A 173 34.37 -9.37 -4.15
N THR A 174 35.69 -9.47 -3.99
CA THR A 174 36.52 -8.43 -3.37
C THR A 174 36.52 -7.18 -4.24
N GLY A 175 35.80 -6.12 -3.83
CA GLY A 175 36.21 -4.77 -4.24
C GLY A 175 35.16 -3.76 -4.72
N SER A 176 33.85 -4.04 -4.71
CA SER A 176 32.87 -2.99 -5.01
C SER A 176 31.87 -2.82 -3.87
N ALA A 177 32.03 -1.73 -3.11
CA ALA A 177 31.04 -1.25 -2.16
C ALA A 177 29.82 -0.75 -2.94
N HIS A 178 28.97 -1.67 -3.41
CA HIS A 178 27.70 -1.30 -4.01
C HIS A 178 26.88 -0.51 -2.98
N SER A 179 26.61 0.76 -3.33
CA SER A 179 25.77 1.69 -2.61
C SER A 179 24.49 1.01 -2.16
N PHE A 180 24.12 1.24 -0.90
CA PHE A 180 22.87 0.79 -0.33
C PHE A 180 21.72 1.13 -1.28
N ASN A 181 21.10 0.08 -1.81
CA ASN A 181 20.21 0.17 -2.97
C ASN A 181 18.99 1.04 -2.64
N PRO A 182 18.73 2.12 -3.37
CA PRO A 182 17.55 2.97 -3.18
C PRO A 182 16.21 2.23 -3.25
N ILE A 183 16.19 1.06 -3.87
CA ILE A 183 15.03 0.16 -3.89
C ILE A 183 14.64 -0.27 -2.46
N MET A 184 15.62 -0.50 -1.58
CA MET A 184 15.37 -0.85 -0.18
C MET A 184 14.76 0.31 0.60
N GLU A 185 15.27 1.51 0.38
CA GLU A 185 14.78 2.73 1.00
C GLU A 185 13.31 2.98 0.62
N ILE A 186 12.99 2.92 -0.67
CA ILE A 186 11.62 3.08 -1.18
C ILE A 186 10.67 2.01 -0.61
N LEU A 187 11.13 0.76 -0.49
CA LEU A 187 10.33 -0.33 0.08
C LEU A 187 10.03 -0.10 1.56
N ILE A 188 11.02 0.36 2.34
CA ILE A 188 10.86 0.63 3.77
C ILE A 188 9.99 1.87 3.97
N GLU A 189 10.23 2.95 3.23
CA GLU A 189 9.47 4.20 3.30
C GLU A 189 7.98 3.95 3.02
N SER A 190 7.66 3.22 1.95
CA SER A 190 6.27 2.88 1.61
C SER A 190 5.60 1.94 2.62
N ALA A 191 6.35 1.01 3.22
CA ALA A 191 5.83 0.15 4.29
C ALA A 191 5.53 0.94 5.57
N VAL A 192 6.40 1.89 5.94
CA VAL A 192 6.18 2.78 7.09
C VAL A 192 4.92 3.62 6.87
N LEU A 193 4.72 4.18 5.67
CA LEU A 193 3.50 4.93 5.34
C LEU A 193 2.23 4.09 5.48
N TYR A 194 2.25 2.83 5.01
CA TYR A 194 1.14 1.90 5.18
C TYR A 194 0.86 1.63 6.68
N SER A 195 1.89 1.28 7.45
CA SER A 195 1.74 0.94 8.86
C SER A 195 1.30 2.13 9.72
N VAL A 196 1.84 3.33 9.48
CA VAL A 196 1.49 4.54 10.26
C VAL A 196 0.04 4.95 10.02
N THR A 197 -0.41 4.93 8.77
CA THR A 197 -1.80 5.30 8.44
C THR A 197 -2.80 4.28 8.98
N LEU A 198 -2.51 2.97 8.89
CA LEU A 198 -3.35 1.93 9.46
C LEU A 198 -3.37 1.96 10.99
N LEU A 199 -2.22 2.20 11.62
CA LEU A 199 -2.13 2.33 13.08
C LEU A 199 -2.93 3.53 13.58
N THR A 200 -2.89 4.65 12.86
CA THR A 200 -3.69 5.84 13.19
C THR A 200 -5.18 5.53 13.15
N PHE A 201 -5.63 4.78 12.15
CA PHE A 201 -7.01 4.29 12.07
C PHE A 201 -7.37 3.42 13.30
N VAL A 202 -6.53 2.43 13.64
CA VAL A 202 -6.76 1.55 14.80
C VAL A 202 -6.86 2.33 16.11
N VAL A 203 -5.99 3.33 16.32
CA VAL A 203 -6.00 4.15 17.54
C VAL A 203 -7.28 4.98 17.65
N LEU A 204 -7.77 5.54 16.54
CA LEU A 204 -8.99 6.32 16.52
C LEU A 204 -10.25 5.45 16.71
N ASP A 205 -10.25 4.25 16.15
CA ASP A 205 -11.29 3.23 16.32
C ASP A 205 -11.43 2.83 17.80
N ILE A 206 -10.31 2.51 18.47
CA ILE A 206 -10.30 2.18 19.91
C ILE A 206 -10.82 3.35 20.76
N LYS A 207 -10.45 4.58 20.41
CA LYS A 207 -10.91 5.80 21.10
C LYS A 207 -12.37 6.15 20.80
N LYS A 208 -13.06 5.40 19.92
CA LYS A 208 -14.44 5.67 19.47
C LYS A 208 -14.62 7.12 19.00
N ASN A 209 -13.58 7.67 18.36
CA ASN A 209 -13.56 9.04 17.89
C ASN A 209 -14.17 9.10 16.48
N THR A 210 -15.10 10.05 16.26
CA THR A 210 -15.70 10.29 14.94
C THR A 210 -14.66 10.58 13.85
N ASN A 211 -13.45 11.01 14.23
CA ASN A 211 -12.35 11.21 13.29
C ASN A 211 -11.83 9.91 12.62
N VAL A 212 -12.31 8.73 13.03
CA VAL A 212 -11.98 7.44 12.42
C VAL A 212 -12.24 7.43 10.91
N TYR A 213 -13.31 8.10 10.44
CA TYR A 213 -13.65 8.17 9.02
C TYR A 213 -12.59 8.93 8.21
N TYR A 214 -11.93 9.95 8.79
CA TYR A 214 -10.83 10.64 8.10
C TYR A 214 -9.60 9.74 7.97
N ALA A 215 -9.23 9.03 9.03
CA ALA A 215 -8.11 8.10 8.99
C ALA A 215 -8.35 6.94 8.03
N GLN A 216 -9.60 6.46 7.93
CA GLN A 216 -10.02 5.46 6.96
C GLN A 216 -9.81 5.95 5.52
N ASN A 217 -10.28 7.16 5.21
CA ASN A 217 -10.12 7.78 3.89
C ASN A 217 -8.63 7.97 3.54
N ILE A 218 -7.82 8.45 4.48
CA ILE A 218 -6.38 8.63 4.29
C ILE A 218 -5.71 7.28 4.02
N HIS A 219 -5.99 6.26 4.83
CA HIS A 219 -5.38 4.94 4.66
C HIS A 219 -5.81 4.26 3.36
N ALA A 220 -7.08 4.38 2.95
CA ALA A 220 -7.59 3.81 1.71
C ALA A 220 -6.78 4.25 0.48
N GLN A 221 -6.30 5.50 0.47
CA GLN A 221 -5.49 6.07 -0.60
C GLN A 221 -3.99 5.78 -0.42
N MET A 222 -3.47 6.05 0.78
CA MET A 222 -2.03 5.93 1.07
C MET A 222 -1.55 4.48 1.07
N GLY A 223 -2.43 3.53 1.41
CA GLY A 223 -2.13 2.11 1.42
C GLY A 223 -1.78 1.54 0.04
N LEU A 224 -2.04 2.29 -1.05
CA LEU A 224 -1.71 1.89 -2.42
C LEU A 224 -0.27 2.25 -2.85
N ALA A 225 0.43 3.12 -2.11
CA ALA A 225 1.78 3.54 -2.48
C ALA A 225 2.77 2.37 -2.70
N PRO A 226 2.84 1.34 -1.83
CA PRO A 226 3.73 0.18 -2.05
C PRO A 226 3.33 -0.69 -3.25
N LEU A 227 2.09 -0.57 -3.73
CA LEU A 227 1.57 -1.30 -4.88
C LEU A 227 1.92 -0.59 -6.18
N LEU A 228 1.73 0.74 -6.22
CA LEU A 228 2.04 1.58 -7.38
C LEU A 228 3.53 1.64 -7.67
N ILE A 229 4.37 1.69 -6.64
CA ILE A 229 5.83 1.63 -6.79
C ILE A 229 6.25 0.34 -7.49
N ILE A 230 5.65 -0.79 -7.12
CA ILE A 230 6.01 -2.09 -7.68
C ILE A 230 5.41 -2.29 -9.07
N LEU A 231 4.22 -1.73 -9.33
CA LEU A 231 3.70 -1.66 -10.69
C LEU A 231 4.65 -0.87 -11.60
N ARG A 232 5.14 0.29 -11.15
CA ARG A 232 6.12 1.09 -11.91
C ARG A 232 7.41 0.32 -12.20
N VAL A 233 7.95 -0.39 -11.21
CA VAL A 233 9.17 -1.19 -11.37
C VAL A 233 8.93 -2.37 -12.32
N THR A 234 7.82 -3.09 -12.19
CA THR A 234 7.48 -4.23 -13.06
C THR A 234 7.06 -3.82 -14.48
N ALA A 235 6.64 -2.57 -14.67
CA ALA A 235 6.41 -1.96 -15.98
C ALA A 235 7.71 -1.50 -16.67
N GLY A 236 8.88 -1.69 -16.06
CA GLY A 236 10.18 -1.32 -16.63
C GLY A 236 10.52 0.16 -16.53
N HIS A 237 9.75 0.96 -15.77
CA HIS A 237 9.95 2.40 -15.64
C HIS A 237 10.82 2.77 -14.42
N SER A 238 11.76 1.89 -14.02
CA SER A 238 12.72 2.19 -12.95
C SER A 238 13.83 3.11 -13.46
N ARG A 239 14.17 4.15 -12.68
CA ARG A 239 15.26 5.10 -13.02
C ARG A 239 16.57 4.36 -13.30
N PRO A 240 17.36 4.78 -14.31
CA PRO A 240 18.67 4.21 -14.60
C PRO A 240 19.59 4.28 -13.36
N LYS A 241 20.39 3.24 -13.14
CA LYS A 241 21.32 3.14 -11.99
C LYS A 241 22.26 4.35 -11.87
N GLU A 242 22.60 4.96 -13.00
CA GLU A 242 23.52 6.10 -13.13
C GLU A 242 23.01 7.37 -12.42
N GLN A 243 21.68 7.53 -12.29
CA GLN A 243 21.07 8.67 -11.57
C GLN A 243 21.02 8.49 -10.05
N TRP A 244 21.20 7.26 -9.56
CA TRP A 244 21.12 6.94 -8.12
C TRP A 244 22.47 6.99 -7.43
N SER A 245 23.54 6.66 -8.16
CA SER A 245 24.89 7.06 -7.76
C SER A 245 24.99 8.56 -8.03
N GLY A 246 25.20 9.39 -7.00
CA GLY A 246 25.46 10.83 -7.15
C GLY A 246 26.77 11.16 -7.89
N THR A 247 27.19 10.32 -8.83
CA THR A 247 28.28 10.59 -9.76
C THR A 247 27.74 11.61 -10.76
N PRO A 248 28.35 12.80 -10.88
CA PRO A 248 27.92 13.79 -11.84
C PRO A 248 27.92 13.17 -13.24
N SER A 249 26.77 13.23 -13.92
CA SER A 249 26.68 12.86 -15.32
C SER A 249 27.56 13.83 -16.11
N GLY A 250 28.74 13.37 -16.52
CA GLY A 250 29.67 14.18 -17.32
C GLY A 250 31.12 13.87 -17.04
N SER A 251 31.64 12.74 -17.52
CA SER A 251 33.06 12.70 -17.87
C SER A 251 33.22 13.51 -19.16
N LEU A 252 33.49 14.81 -19.02
CA LEU A 252 33.94 15.69 -20.09
C LEU A 252 35.30 15.15 -20.57
N LYS A 253 35.28 14.36 -21.65
CA LYS A 253 36.50 13.93 -22.34
C LYS A 253 36.93 15.06 -23.26
N PHE A 254 37.96 15.79 -22.85
CA PHE A 254 38.64 16.73 -23.74
C PHE A 254 39.39 15.93 -24.82
N ALA A 255 39.19 16.30 -26.08
CA ALA A 255 39.89 15.70 -27.20
C ALA A 255 41.39 16.01 -27.10
N PRO A 256 42.29 15.05 -27.39
CA PRO A 256 43.71 15.37 -27.52
C PRO A 256 43.91 16.30 -28.71
N SER A 257 44.58 17.42 -28.48
CA SER A 257 45.04 18.33 -29.53
C SER A 257 46.05 17.61 -30.42
N ASN A 258 45.64 17.23 -31.63
CA ASN A 258 46.57 16.81 -32.67
C ASN A 258 47.20 18.05 -33.30
N SER A 259 48.33 18.50 -32.76
CA SER A 259 49.18 19.48 -33.43
C SER A 259 50.10 18.77 -34.42
N THR A 260 49.61 18.54 -35.64
CA THR A 260 50.48 18.21 -36.78
C THR A 260 49.94 18.82 -38.06
N GLN A 261 50.52 19.96 -38.47
CA GLN A 261 51.04 20.22 -39.83
C GLN A 261 51.10 21.72 -40.13
N THR A 262 52.32 22.23 -40.33
CA THR A 262 52.76 23.15 -41.42
C THR A 262 54.20 23.58 -41.06
N ALA A 263 55.22 23.61 -41.91
CA ALA A 263 55.44 23.14 -43.27
C ALA A 263 56.98 23.15 -43.47
N ASN A 264 57.56 22.08 -44.02
CA ASN A 264 58.91 22.13 -44.58
C ASN A 264 58.79 22.57 -46.05
N LYS A 265 59.25 23.78 -46.39
CA LYS A 265 59.92 24.14 -47.66
C LYS A 265 60.21 25.64 -47.75
N LEU A 266 61.31 25.97 -48.44
CA LEU A 266 61.97 27.27 -48.70
C LEU A 266 63.14 27.51 -47.72
N ASP A 267 64.41 27.63 -48.11
CA ASP A 267 65.07 27.51 -49.40
C ASP A 267 66.56 27.24 -49.13
N SER A 268 67.17 26.46 -50.02
CA SER A 268 68.61 26.45 -50.26
C SER A 268 68.98 27.68 -51.10
N ASP A 269 70.24 28.10 -50.97
CA ASP A 269 71.00 28.96 -51.91
C ASP A 269 70.88 30.49 -51.75
N ALA A 270 71.78 31.07 -50.94
CA ALA A 270 72.77 32.11 -51.32
C ALA A 270 73.32 32.82 -50.07
#